data_AF-A0A7X6SQQ9-F1
#
_entry.id   AF-A0A7X6SQQ9-F1
#
_cell.length_a   1.000
_cell.length_b   1.000
_cell.length_c   1.000
_cell.angle_alpha   90.00
_cell.angle_beta   90.00
_cell.angle_gamma   90.00
#
_symmetry.space_group_name_H-M   'P 1'
#
loop_
_entity.id
_entity.type
_entity.pdbx_description
1 polymer ?
#
loop_
_entity_poly.entity_id
_entity_poly.type
_entity_poly.pdbx_seq_one_letter_code
_entity_poly.pdbx_strand_id
1 'polypeptide(L)'
;MEISEIKQRLPILKVLSHYHLKPDKNNRLCCPFHPDKTPSFQVYPETGTWTCFSSNCSVGSGDQVDFIMRKEGITKHEAILKAKDLIGKPGDPEPQKSKPSPEKKLVPNLTTDQRTEVLIEAFTHFVRSLNAKPEKAMKYLESRKLDYKRLAIGFDAGTLHKVKETTPKQKQLYLKAGLLKPDKFGRENSFYTRFNGCIVFPLLDRSKNIVS
;
A
#
# COMPACT_ATOMS: atom_id res chain seq x y z
N MET A 1 -5.02 -8.09 20.93
CA MET A 1 -5.27 -7.27 19.73
C MET A 1 -3.95 -6.87 19.11
N GLU A 2 -3.67 -7.42 17.94
CA GLU A 2 -2.52 -7.08 17.10
C GLU A 2 -2.69 -5.72 16.44
N ILE A 3 -1.60 -5.08 16.02
CA ILE A 3 -1.63 -3.75 15.36
C ILE A 3 -2.51 -3.77 14.11
N SER A 4 -2.50 -4.86 13.35
CA SER A 4 -3.34 -5.03 12.16
C SER A 4 -4.83 -4.98 12.49
N GLU A 5 -5.25 -5.60 13.60
CA GLU A 5 -6.66 -5.63 14.02
C GLU A 5 -7.13 -4.25 14.48
N ILE A 6 -6.27 -3.50 15.16
CA ILE A 6 -6.55 -2.12 15.57
C ILE A 6 -6.80 -1.24 14.34
N LYS A 7 -5.94 -1.34 13.32
CA LYS A 7 -6.06 -0.56 12.09
C LYS A 7 -7.32 -0.88 11.30
N GLN A 8 -7.79 -2.13 11.34
CA GLN A 8 -9.05 -2.54 10.71
C GLN A 8 -10.28 -2.02 11.47
N ARG A 9 -10.21 -1.98 12.80
CA ARG A 9 -11.35 -1.60 13.66
C ARG A 9 -11.41 -0.11 13.99
N LEU A 10 -10.34 0.65 13.76
CA LEU A 10 -10.28 2.09 14.03
C LEU A 10 -10.24 2.88 12.71
N PRO A 11 -11.39 3.37 12.23
CA PRO A 11 -11.43 4.28 11.10
C PRO A 11 -10.65 5.57 11.42
N ILE A 12 -9.84 6.03 10.47
CA ILE A 12 -9.10 7.29 10.60
C ILE A 12 -10.02 8.49 10.88
N LEU A 13 -11.24 8.48 10.32
CA LEU A 13 -12.24 9.52 10.57
C LEU A 13 -12.70 9.56 12.04
N LYS A 14 -12.75 8.42 12.73
CA LYS A 14 -13.04 8.36 14.17
C LYS A 14 -11.93 9.03 14.97
N VAL A 15 -10.67 8.76 14.61
CA VAL A 15 -9.50 9.43 15.22
C VAL A 15 -9.56 10.93 15.01
N LEU A 16 -9.79 11.40 13.78
CA LEU A 16 -9.89 12.84 13.51
C LEU A 16 -11.04 13.50 14.28
N SER A 17 -12.20 12.83 14.35
CA SER A 17 -13.37 13.33 15.08
C SER A 17 -13.11 13.45 16.58
N HIS A 18 -12.33 12.52 17.17
CA HIS A 18 -11.90 12.60 18.57
C HIS A 18 -11.09 13.87 18.86
N TYR A 19 -10.27 14.33 17.91
CA TYR A 19 -9.53 15.59 18.01
C TYR A 19 -10.27 16.80 17.43
N HIS A 20 -11.59 16.69 17.22
CA HIS A 20 -12.44 17.74 16.64
C HIS A 20 -11.99 18.23 15.25
N LEU A 21 -11.33 17.37 14.49
CA LEU A 21 -10.90 17.63 13.11
C LEU A 21 -11.93 17.06 12.14
N LYS A 22 -12.47 17.92 11.29
CA LYS A 22 -13.43 17.53 10.24
C LYS A 22 -12.85 17.80 8.86
N PRO A 23 -12.60 16.77 8.05
CA PRO A 23 -12.22 16.94 6.66
C PRO A 23 -13.36 17.58 5.84
N ASP A 24 -13.00 18.25 4.75
CA ASP A 24 -13.94 18.75 3.75
C ASP A 24 -14.52 17.62 2.87
N LYS A 25 -15.35 17.98 1.88
CA LYS A 25 -15.96 17.02 0.93
C LYS A 25 -14.94 16.20 0.12
N ASN A 26 -13.69 16.67 0.02
CA ASN A 26 -12.60 16.02 -0.69
C ASN A 26 -11.64 15.29 0.28
N ASN A 27 -12.03 15.11 1.55
CA ASN A 27 -11.21 14.54 2.62
C ASN A 27 -9.91 15.34 2.90
N ARG A 28 -9.95 16.66 2.75
CA ARG A 28 -8.82 17.57 3.04
C ARG A 28 -9.11 18.45 4.26
N LEU A 29 -8.05 18.85 4.96
CA LEU A 29 -8.10 19.86 6.02
C LEU A 29 -6.76 20.61 6.13
N CYS A 30 -6.74 21.70 6.88
CA CYS A 30 -5.48 22.32 7.30
C CYS A 30 -4.71 21.33 8.18
N CYS A 31 -3.38 21.31 8.04
CA CYS A 31 -2.57 20.36 8.77
C CYS A 31 -2.67 20.58 10.30
N PRO A 32 -2.96 19.54 11.10
CA PRO A 32 -3.02 19.68 12.55
C PRO A 32 -1.64 19.72 13.23
N PHE A 33 -0.56 19.59 12.45
CA PHE A 33 0.83 19.49 12.93
C PHE A 33 1.70 20.71 12.57
N HIS A 34 1.21 21.61 11.71
CA HIS A 34 1.89 22.87 11.41
C HIS A 34 0.86 23.93 11.04
N PRO A 35 1.15 25.23 11.24
CA PRO A 35 0.26 26.30 10.83
C PRO A 35 0.16 26.35 9.30
N ASP A 36 -1.05 26.18 8.77
CA ASP A 36 -1.33 26.28 7.35
C ASP A 36 -2.64 27.05 7.12
N LYS A 37 -2.64 27.91 6.10
CA LYS A 37 -3.83 28.65 5.65
C LYS A 37 -4.62 27.90 4.58
N THR A 38 -4.00 26.90 3.96
CA THR A 38 -4.60 26.09 2.90
C THR A 38 -4.78 24.64 3.35
N PRO A 39 -5.81 23.91 2.86
CA PRO A 39 -5.99 22.50 3.21
C PRO A 39 -4.92 21.59 2.57
N SER A 40 -3.73 21.47 3.18
CA SER A 40 -2.62 20.63 2.69
C SER A 40 -2.65 19.19 3.17
N PHE A 41 -3.50 18.87 4.15
CA PHE A 41 -3.58 17.55 4.77
C PHE A 41 -4.70 16.73 4.15
N GLN A 42 -4.33 15.67 3.42
CA GLN A 42 -5.24 14.75 2.76
C GLN A 42 -5.42 13.49 3.60
N VAL A 43 -6.66 13.08 3.78
CA VAL A 43 -7.05 11.86 4.47
C VAL A 43 -7.54 10.85 3.43
N TYR A 44 -7.19 9.58 3.62
CA TYR A 44 -7.61 8.46 2.78
C TYR A 44 -8.37 7.44 3.64
N PRO A 45 -9.70 7.64 3.86
CA PRO A 45 -10.49 6.76 4.74
C PRO A 45 -10.39 5.28 4.38
N GLU A 46 -10.39 4.96 3.08
CA GLU A 46 -10.31 3.60 2.54
C GLU A 46 -9.03 2.84 2.93
N THR A 47 -7.92 3.55 3.07
CA THR A 47 -6.63 2.94 3.46
C THR A 47 -6.28 3.18 4.91
N GLY A 48 -7.04 4.04 5.61
CA GLY A 48 -6.74 4.46 6.98
C GLY A 48 -5.50 5.34 7.10
N THR A 49 -5.02 5.94 6.01
CA THR A 49 -3.79 6.74 5.98
C THR A 49 -4.06 8.23 5.74
N TRP A 50 -3.05 9.04 6.01
CA TRP A 50 -3.06 10.47 5.74
C TRP A 50 -1.71 10.93 5.19
N THR A 51 -1.71 12.06 4.49
CA THR A 51 -0.49 12.71 3.98
C THR A 51 -0.68 14.21 3.93
N CYS A 52 0.31 14.93 4.44
CA CYS A 52 0.43 16.37 4.27
C CYS A 52 1.36 16.68 3.08
N PHE A 53 0.86 17.46 2.12
CA PHE A 53 1.60 17.83 0.92
C PHE A 53 2.32 19.19 1.03
N SER A 54 2.29 19.82 2.20
CA SER A 54 3.03 21.07 2.44
C SER A 54 4.52 20.80 2.61
N SER A 55 5.36 21.56 1.92
CA SER A 55 6.83 21.50 2.05
C SER A 55 7.31 21.88 3.45
N ASN A 56 6.49 22.60 4.22
CA ASN A 56 6.82 23.05 5.57
C ASN A 56 6.40 22.04 6.65
N CYS A 57 5.88 20.87 6.26
CA CYS A 57 5.41 19.86 7.18
C CYS A 57 6.49 18.80 7.43
N SER A 58 7.00 18.73 8.66
CA SER A 58 7.97 17.71 9.09
C SER A 58 7.38 16.30 9.22
N VAL A 59 6.05 16.21 9.16
CA VAL A 59 5.31 14.99 9.52
C VAL A 59 5.02 14.10 8.31
N GLY A 60 4.86 14.67 7.11
CA GLY A 60 4.70 13.92 5.86
C GLY A 60 3.45 13.03 5.83
N SER A 61 3.62 11.71 5.92
CA SER A 61 2.57 10.70 5.82
C SER A 61 2.53 9.79 7.05
N GLY A 62 1.37 9.19 7.33
CA GLY A 62 1.22 8.21 8.41
C GLY A 62 -0.16 7.56 8.43
N ASP A 63 -0.38 6.71 9.44
CA ASP A 63 -1.63 6.01 9.68
C ASP A 63 -2.39 6.52 10.93
N GLN A 64 -3.46 5.84 11.32
CA GLN A 64 -4.28 6.22 12.49
C GLN A 64 -3.48 6.27 13.79
N VAL A 65 -2.53 5.35 13.99
CA VAL A 65 -1.70 5.27 15.19
C VAL A 65 -0.64 6.35 15.16
N ASP A 66 0.00 6.55 14.00
CA ASP A 66 0.95 7.64 13.80
C ASP A 66 0.31 9.01 14.05
N PHE A 67 -0.96 9.17 13.70
CA PHE A 67 -1.71 10.39 13.97
C PHE A 67 -1.77 10.67 15.47
N ILE A 68 -2.25 9.71 16.27
CA ILE A 68 -2.39 9.82 17.73
C ILE A 68 -1.03 10.09 18.37
N MET A 69 -0.03 9.30 17.99
CA MET A 69 1.35 9.41 18.47
C MET A 69 1.88 10.84 18.31
N ARG A 70 1.72 11.41 17.11
CA ARG A 70 2.22 12.75 16.79
C ARG A 70 1.36 13.86 17.36
N LYS A 71 0.04 13.66 17.44
CA LYS A 71 -0.89 14.68 17.95
C LYS A 71 -0.68 14.91 19.44
N GLU A 72 -0.31 13.86 20.17
CA GLU A 72 -0.14 13.91 21.62
C GLU A 72 1.33 13.91 22.07
N GLY A 73 2.28 13.70 21.14
CA GLY A 73 3.70 13.64 21.47
C GLY A 73 4.07 12.43 22.34
N ILE A 74 3.30 11.34 22.25
CA ILE A 74 3.47 10.12 23.04
C ILE A 74 4.25 9.06 22.28
N THR A 75 4.68 8.01 22.97
CA THR A 75 5.36 6.87 22.34
C THR A 75 4.39 6.03 21.50
N LYS A 76 4.94 5.23 20.59
CA LYS A 76 4.13 4.33 19.76
C LYS A 76 3.31 3.32 20.58
N HIS A 77 3.85 2.86 21.71
CA HIS A 77 3.14 1.92 22.59
C HIS A 77 1.92 2.59 23.24
N GLU A 78 2.09 3.81 23.76
CA GLU A 78 0.99 4.60 24.33
C GLU A 78 -0.07 4.95 23.29
N ALA A 79 0.36 5.31 22.06
CA ALA A 79 -0.55 5.55 20.95
C ALA A 79 -1.38 4.32 20.58
N ILE A 80 -0.79 3.11 20.65
CA ILE A 80 -1.51 1.85 20.43
C ILE A 80 -2.55 1.62 21.53
N LEU A 81 -2.20 1.87 22.81
CA LEU A 81 -3.14 1.74 23.92
C LEU A 81 -4.31 2.70 23.74
N LYS A 82 -4.03 3.96 23.42
CA LYS A 82 -5.07 4.96 23.18
C LYS A 82 -5.92 4.63 21.95
N ALA A 83 -5.32 4.10 20.88
CA ALA A 83 -6.05 3.61 19.72
C ALA A 83 -7.02 2.48 20.09
N LYS A 84 -6.65 1.59 21.02
CA LYS A 84 -7.56 0.55 21.55
C LYS A 84 -8.72 1.18 22.33
N ASP A 85 -8.46 2.19 23.14
CA ASP A 85 -9.51 2.89 23.90
C ASP A 85 -10.51 3.59 22.96
N LEU A 86 -10.02 4.20 21.87
CA LEU A 86 -10.84 4.86 20.86
C LEU A 86 -11.73 3.92 20.04
N ILE A 87 -11.40 2.63 19.96
CA ILE A 87 -12.27 1.64 19.31
C ILE A 87 -13.58 1.50 20.10
N GLY A 88 -13.56 1.67 21.42
CA GLY A 88 -14.72 1.52 22.30
C GLY A 88 -15.08 0.06 22.57
N LYS A 89 -15.91 -0.16 23.60
CA LYS A 89 -16.55 -1.46 23.87
C LYS A 89 -17.64 -1.74 22.81
N PRO A 90 -18.02 -3.01 22.56
CA PRO A 90 -19.00 -3.35 21.52
C PRO A 90 -20.33 -2.67 21.84
N GLY A 91 -20.80 -1.75 20.99
CA GLY A 91 -22.08 -1.05 21.21
C GLY A 91 -22.22 0.34 20.59
N ASP A 92 -21.15 0.98 20.13
CA ASP A 92 -21.28 2.26 19.42
C ASP A 92 -21.89 2.05 18.01
N PRO A 93 -22.81 2.94 17.57
CA PRO A 93 -23.44 2.83 16.27
C PRO A 93 -22.38 2.82 15.17
N GLU A 94 -22.40 1.75 14.39
CA GLU A 94 -21.56 1.51 13.23
C GLU A 94 -21.57 2.79 12.35
N PRO A 95 -20.41 3.38 12.01
CA PRO A 95 -20.41 4.56 11.16
C PRO A 95 -21.06 4.19 9.84
N GLN A 96 -22.10 4.94 9.50
CA GLN A 96 -22.94 4.76 8.32
C GLN A 96 -22.07 4.36 7.13
N LYS A 97 -22.32 3.14 6.63
CA LYS A 97 -21.78 2.62 5.38
C LYS A 97 -21.87 3.73 4.35
N SER A 98 -20.73 4.33 4.00
CA SER A 98 -20.64 5.13 2.78
C SER A 98 -21.24 4.28 1.67
N LYS A 99 -22.17 4.88 0.92
CA LYS A 99 -22.92 4.28 -0.20
C LYS A 99 -22.09 3.18 -0.87
N PRO A 100 -22.66 1.99 -1.15
CA PRO A 100 -21.93 0.94 -1.84
C PRO A 100 -21.43 1.52 -3.17
N SER A 101 -20.13 1.83 -3.22
CA SER A 101 -19.40 1.77 -4.47
C SER A 101 -19.65 0.35 -5.00
N PRO A 102 -19.96 0.17 -6.29
CA PRO A 102 -20.32 -1.14 -6.84
C PRO A 102 -19.30 -2.13 -6.32
N GLU A 103 -19.82 -3.11 -5.57
CA GLU A 103 -19.07 -4.11 -4.85
C GLU A 103 -17.82 -4.47 -5.66
N LYS A 104 -16.65 -4.00 -5.23
CA LYS A 104 -15.44 -4.74 -5.55
C LYS A 104 -15.67 -6.06 -4.85
N LYS A 105 -16.22 -7.02 -5.60
CA LYS A 105 -16.31 -8.43 -5.23
C LYS A 105 -15.08 -8.69 -4.38
N LEU A 106 -15.28 -8.97 -3.09
CA LEU A 106 -14.22 -9.50 -2.24
C LEU A 106 -13.87 -10.85 -2.87
N VAL A 107 -13.06 -10.80 -3.92
CA VAL A 107 -12.42 -11.97 -4.47
C VAL A 107 -11.53 -12.46 -3.34
N PRO A 108 -11.68 -13.70 -2.87
CA PRO A 108 -10.96 -14.18 -1.69
C PRO A 108 -9.48 -13.85 -1.81
N ASN A 109 -8.94 -13.25 -0.74
CA ASN A 109 -7.52 -12.98 -0.59
C ASN A 109 -6.77 -14.30 -0.78
N LEU A 110 -5.63 -14.25 -1.48
CA LEU A 110 -4.76 -15.41 -1.64
C LEU A 110 -4.36 -15.93 -0.26
N THR A 111 -4.30 -17.25 -0.10
CA THR A 111 -3.61 -17.83 1.07
C THR A 111 -2.14 -17.42 1.04
N THR A 112 -1.44 -17.50 2.18
CA THR A 112 -0.02 -17.18 2.27
C THR A 112 0.80 -17.99 1.26
N ASP A 113 0.49 -19.27 1.11
CA ASP A 113 1.21 -20.18 0.20
C ASP A 113 0.95 -19.80 -1.25
N GLN A 114 -0.31 -19.58 -1.63
CA GLN A 114 -0.68 -19.14 -2.99
C GLN A 114 -0.04 -17.80 -3.33
N ARG A 115 0.01 -16.87 -2.37
CA ARG A 115 0.66 -15.58 -2.58
C ARG A 115 2.15 -15.77 -2.83
N THR A 116 2.81 -16.60 -2.03
CA THR A 116 4.24 -16.90 -2.16
C THR A 116 4.55 -17.52 -3.53
N GLU A 117 3.78 -18.51 -3.97
CA GLU A 117 3.93 -19.13 -5.29
C GLU A 117 3.82 -18.11 -6.43
N VAL A 118 2.78 -17.26 -6.40
CA VAL A 118 2.55 -16.22 -7.40
C VAL A 118 3.70 -15.20 -7.43
N LEU A 119 4.23 -14.83 -6.26
CA LEU A 119 5.37 -13.92 -6.15
C LEU A 119 6.66 -14.55 -6.69
N ILE A 120 6.90 -15.83 -6.44
CA ILE A 120 8.05 -16.57 -6.98
C ILE A 120 8.00 -16.63 -8.51
N GLU A 121 6.83 -16.93 -9.08
CA GLU A 121 6.66 -16.97 -10.54
C GLU A 121 6.89 -15.59 -11.16
N ALA A 122 6.27 -14.55 -10.58
CA ALA A 122 6.46 -13.18 -11.05
C ALA A 122 7.91 -12.71 -10.93
N PHE A 123 8.57 -13.05 -9.82
CA PHE A 123 9.98 -12.69 -9.61
C PHE A 123 10.89 -13.40 -10.61
N THR A 124 10.60 -14.66 -10.94
CA THR A 124 11.31 -15.40 -12.01
C THR A 124 11.18 -14.67 -13.35
N HIS A 125 10.00 -14.12 -13.67
CA HIS A 125 9.81 -13.28 -14.86
C HIS A 125 10.66 -12.00 -14.82
N PHE A 126 10.74 -11.34 -13.66
CA PHE A 126 11.56 -10.14 -13.50
C PHE A 126 13.06 -10.43 -13.62
N VAL A 127 13.54 -11.55 -13.09
CA VAL A 127 14.94 -11.99 -13.26
C VAL A 127 15.24 -12.25 -14.74
N ARG A 128 14.36 -12.94 -15.47
CA ARG A 128 14.49 -13.14 -16.92
C ARG A 128 14.53 -11.82 -17.68
N SER A 129 13.66 -10.88 -17.30
CA SER A 129 13.60 -9.55 -17.91
C SER A 129 14.88 -8.75 -17.67
N LEU A 130 15.50 -8.87 -16.49
CA LEU A 130 16.80 -8.25 -16.22
C LEU A 130 17.95 -8.93 -17.00
N ASN A 131 17.90 -10.26 -17.13
CA ASN A 131 18.92 -11.03 -17.87
C ASN A 131 18.94 -10.73 -19.37
N ALA A 132 17.87 -10.16 -19.92
CA ALA A 132 17.87 -9.57 -21.26
C ALA A 132 18.73 -8.29 -21.37
N LYS A 133 19.33 -7.84 -20.26
CA LYS A 133 20.21 -6.68 -20.12
C LYS A 133 19.61 -5.38 -20.68
N PRO A 134 18.45 -4.93 -20.18
CA PRO A 134 17.87 -3.67 -20.61
C PRO A 134 18.80 -2.51 -20.27
N GLU A 135 19.23 -1.74 -21.27
CA GLU A 135 20.30 -0.75 -21.16
C GLU A 135 20.11 0.22 -19.98
N LYS A 136 18.90 0.77 -19.81
CA LYS A 136 18.58 1.68 -18.70
C LYS A 136 18.74 1.04 -17.33
N ALA A 137 18.32 -0.22 -17.18
CA ALA A 137 18.44 -0.95 -15.92
C ALA A 137 19.91 -1.28 -15.62
N MET A 138 20.67 -1.72 -16.63
CA MET A 138 22.08 -2.05 -16.48
C MET A 138 22.91 -0.83 -16.09
N LYS A 139 22.71 0.31 -16.76
CA LYS A 139 23.36 1.58 -16.41
C LYS A 139 23.04 2.01 -14.98
N TYR A 140 21.78 1.85 -14.55
CA TYR A 140 21.40 2.16 -13.17
C TYR A 140 22.15 1.27 -12.17
N LEU A 141 22.13 -0.05 -12.36
CA LEU A 141 22.81 -1.01 -11.48
C LEU A 141 24.31 -0.71 -11.39
N GLU A 142 24.96 -0.44 -12.52
CA GLU A 142 26.38 -0.08 -12.58
C GLU A 142 26.67 1.21 -11.80
N SER A 143 25.90 2.27 -12.05
CA SER A 143 26.07 3.56 -11.36
C SER A 143 25.90 3.44 -9.83
N ARG A 144 25.10 2.48 -9.38
CA ARG A 144 24.82 2.20 -7.97
C ARG A 144 25.73 1.10 -7.39
N LYS A 145 26.64 0.54 -8.20
CA LYS A 145 27.55 -0.56 -7.83
C LYS A 145 26.80 -1.79 -7.30
N LEU A 146 25.64 -2.08 -7.89
CA LEU A 146 24.80 -3.21 -7.53
C LEU A 146 25.09 -4.40 -8.44
N ASP A 147 25.63 -5.48 -7.86
CA ASP A 147 25.88 -6.73 -8.57
C ASP A 147 24.62 -7.60 -8.58
N TYR A 148 23.88 -7.56 -9.68
CA TYR A 148 22.66 -8.35 -9.88
C TYR A 148 22.88 -9.87 -9.98
N LYS A 149 24.13 -10.35 -10.07
CA LYS A 149 24.43 -11.79 -10.00
C LYS A 149 24.53 -12.28 -8.56
N ARG A 150 24.92 -11.39 -7.64
CA ARG A 150 25.03 -11.67 -6.20
C ARG A 150 23.75 -11.35 -5.45
N LEU A 151 23.06 -10.31 -5.89
CA LEU A 151 21.81 -9.85 -5.31
C LEU A 151 20.64 -10.49 -6.07
N ALA A 152 19.64 -11.00 -5.34
CA ALA A 152 18.40 -11.45 -5.96
C ALA A 152 17.64 -10.22 -6.50
N ILE A 153 17.91 -9.84 -7.75
CA ILE A 153 17.35 -8.65 -8.40
C ILE A 153 16.65 -9.06 -9.69
N GLY A 154 15.49 -8.45 -9.93
CA GLY A 154 14.78 -8.49 -11.20
C GLY A 154 14.58 -7.11 -11.81
N PHE A 155 13.93 -7.07 -12.98
CA PHE A 155 13.51 -5.86 -13.65
C PHE A 155 12.08 -6.01 -14.17
N ASP A 156 11.21 -5.06 -13.85
CA ASP A 156 9.86 -5.05 -14.41
C ASP A 156 9.83 -4.29 -15.74
N ALA A 157 9.87 -5.03 -16.85
CA ALA A 157 9.78 -4.49 -18.20
C ALA A 157 8.34 -4.14 -18.65
N GLY A 158 7.34 -4.27 -17.77
CA GLY A 158 5.93 -4.03 -18.12
C GLY A 158 5.30 -5.09 -19.00
N THR A 159 5.86 -6.30 -18.96
CA THR A 159 5.47 -7.44 -19.81
C THR A 159 4.85 -8.60 -19.05
N LEU A 160 4.78 -8.55 -17.70
CA LEU A 160 4.29 -9.65 -16.87
C LEU A 160 2.91 -10.19 -17.27
N HIS A 161 2.01 -9.33 -17.75
CA HIS A 161 0.65 -9.68 -18.20
C HIS A 161 0.51 -9.84 -19.73
N LYS A 162 1.61 -9.67 -20.46
CA LYS A 162 1.67 -9.68 -21.94
C LYS A 162 2.32 -10.95 -22.49
N VAL A 163 2.98 -11.75 -21.63
CA VAL A 163 3.58 -13.03 -22.04
C VAL A 163 2.47 -14.01 -22.44
N LYS A 164 2.70 -14.81 -23.50
CA LYS A 164 1.67 -15.68 -24.09
C LYS A 164 1.20 -16.76 -23.10
N GLU A 165 2.11 -17.22 -22.26
CA GLU A 165 1.90 -18.25 -21.25
C GLU A 165 1.08 -17.74 -20.05
N THR A 166 0.93 -16.41 -19.90
CA THR A 166 0.17 -15.82 -18.80
C THR A 166 -1.34 -15.92 -19.04
N THR A 167 -1.97 -16.92 -18.44
CA THR A 167 -3.41 -17.17 -18.54
C THR A 167 -4.25 -16.04 -17.91
N PRO A 168 -5.53 -15.86 -18.29
CA PRO A 168 -6.42 -14.90 -17.63
C PRO A 168 -6.53 -15.12 -16.11
N LYS A 169 -6.54 -16.38 -15.66
CA LYS A 169 -6.51 -16.73 -14.24
C LYS A 169 -5.23 -16.23 -13.57
N GLN A 170 -4.08 -16.40 -14.23
CA GLN A 170 -2.78 -15.90 -13.75
C GLN A 170 -2.77 -14.39 -13.59
N LYS A 171 -3.33 -13.65 -14.57
CA LYS A 171 -3.44 -12.18 -14.50
C LYS A 171 -4.26 -11.73 -13.29
N GLN A 172 -5.33 -12.45 -12.95
CA GLN A 172 -6.11 -12.18 -11.75
C GLN A 172 -5.32 -12.47 -10.47
N LEU A 173 -4.50 -13.53 -10.44
CA LEU A 173 -3.61 -13.80 -9.32
C LEU A 173 -2.57 -12.67 -9.15
N TYR A 174 -1.95 -12.20 -10.23
CA TYR A 174 -1.02 -11.06 -10.18
C TYR A 174 -1.68 -9.76 -9.73
N LEU A 175 -2.94 -9.53 -10.13
CA LEU A 175 -3.74 -8.41 -9.63
C LEU A 175 -3.94 -8.51 -8.11
N LYS A 176 -4.34 -9.69 -7.60
CA LYS A 176 -4.54 -9.95 -6.17
C LYS A 176 -3.24 -9.85 -5.37
N ALA A 177 -2.12 -10.29 -5.94
CA ALA A 177 -0.80 -10.19 -5.30
C ALA A 177 -0.30 -8.74 -5.23
N GLY A 178 -0.89 -7.82 -6.00
CA GLY A 178 -0.52 -6.39 -6.05
C GLY A 178 0.52 -6.05 -7.12
N LEU A 179 0.85 -7.00 -8.01
CA LEU A 179 1.82 -6.85 -9.09
C LEU A 179 1.23 -6.10 -10.30
N LEU A 180 -0.09 -6.20 -10.49
CA LEU A 180 -0.83 -5.48 -11.53
C LEU A 180 -1.81 -4.46 -10.94
N LYS A 181 -2.27 -3.56 -11.81
CA LYS A 181 -3.39 -2.63 -11.58
C LYS A 181 -4.44 -2.87 -12.67
N PRO A 182 -5.74 -2.68 -12.36
CA PRO A 182 -6.77 -2.72 -13.38
C PRO A 182 -6.62 -1.53 -14.33
N ASP A 183 -7.19 -1.63 -15.53
CA ASP A 183 -7.25 -0.51 -16.46
C ASP A 183 -8.04 0.67 -15.88
N LYS A 184 -7.63 1.90 -16.23
CA LYS A 184 -8.26 3.13 -15.73
C LYS A 184 -9.73 3.24 -16.15
N PHE A 185 -10.10 2.61 -17.27
CA PHE A 185 -11.46 2.60 -17.80
C PHE A 185 -12.24 1.33 -17.43
N GLY A 186 -11.69 0.47 -16.57
CA GLY A 186 -12.38 -0.73 -16.08
C GLY A 186 -12.63 -1.81 -17.14
N ARG A 187 -11.93 -1.77 -18.27
CA ARG A 187 -12.08 -2.79 -19.33
C ARG A 187 -11.65 -4.16 -18.82
N GLU A 188 -12.47 -5.17 -19.09
CA GLU A 188 -12.19 -6.55 -18.71
C GLU A 188 -10.88 -7.04 -19.34
N ASN A 189 -10.11 -7.81 -18.56
CA ASN A 189 -8.81 -8.36 -18.93
C ASN A 189 -7.76 -7.34 -19.39
N SER A 190 -7.95 -6.05 -19.08
CA SER A 190 -6.96 -5.00 -19.32
C SER A 190 -6.25 -4.62 -18.01
N PHE A 191 -4.91 -4.71 -18.02
CA PHE A 191 -4.08 -4.53 -16.84
C PHE A 191 -2.87 -3.64 -17.13
N TYR A 192 -2.38 -2.96 -16.10
CA TYR A 192 -1.09 -2.28 -16.12
C TYR A 192 -0.16 -2.91 -15.09
N THR A 193 1.14 -2.97 -15.40
CA THR A 193 2.10 -3.37 -14.37
C THR A 193 2.22 -2.28 -13.31
N ARG A 194 2.52 -2.67 -12.07
CA ARG A 194 2.66 -1.72 -10.96
C ARG A 194 4.01 -1.02 -10.94
N PHE A 195 5.08 -1.68 -11.39
CA PHE A 195 6.46 -1.24 -11.20
C PHE A 195 7.20 -1.02 -12.52
N ASN A 196 6.49 -0.55 -13.56
CA ASN A 196 7.04 -0.45 -14.92
C ASN A 196 8.37 0.32 -14.95
N GLY A 197 9.43 -0.32 -15.44
CA GLY A 197 10.77 0.25 -15.55
C GLY A 197 11.57 0.26 -14.25
N CYS A 198 11.11 -0.41 -13.19
CA CYS A 198 11.81 -0.48 -11.91
C CYS A 198 12.74 -1.70 -11.81
N ILE A 199 13.85 -1.51 -11.09
CA ILE A 199 14.61 -2.61 -10.49
C ILE A 199 13.77 -3.20 -9.36
N VAL A 200 13.63 -4.52 -9.32
CA VAL A 200 12.78 -5.24 -8.37
C VAL A 200 13.64 -6.01 -7.38
N PHE A 201 13.39 -5.79 -6.09
CA PHE A 201 13.98 -6.55 -5.00
C PHE A 201 12.86 -7.33 -4.31
N PRO A 202 12.98 -8.67 -4.16
CA PRO A 202 11.99 -9.44 -3.43
C PRO A 202 12.18 -9.20 -1.93
N LEU A 203 11.09 -9.08 -1.19
CA LEU A 203 11.13 -9.11 0.26
C LEU A 203 11.09 -10.56 0.72
N LEU A 204 12.12 -10.97 1.46
CA LEU A 204 12.21 -12.32 2.00
C LEU A 204 11.79 -12.34 3.48
N ASP A 205 11.09 -13.40 3.88
CA ASP A 205 10.87 -13.71 5.30
C ASP A 205 12.12 -14.37 5.93
N ARG A 206 12.01 -14.74 7.21
CA ARG A 206 13.10 -15.43 7.94
C ARG A 206 13.43 -16.81 7.37
N SER A 207 12.48 -17.44 6.70
CA SER A 207 12.62 -18.74 6.04
C SER A 207 13.10 -18.61 4.59
N LYS A 208 13.44 -17.38 4.15
CA LYS A 208 13.86 -17.02 2.78
C LYS A 208 12.78 -17.20 1.71
N ASN A 209 11.51 -17.22 2.10
CA ASN A 209 10.39 -17.20 1.16
C ASN A 209 10.09 -15.76 0.71
N ILE A 210 9.68 -15.60 -0.55
CA ILE A 210 9.26 -14.28 -1.06
C ILE A 210 7.86 -13.96 -0.54
N VAL A 211 7.74 -12.87 0.22
CA VAL A 211 6.47 -12.44 0.83
C VAL A 211 5.93 -11.13 0.24
N SER A 212 6.78 -10.36 -0.45
CA SER A 212 6.39 -9.17 -1.23
C SER A 212 7.30 -8.88 -2.39
#